data_AF-A0A7V4XEK6-F1
#
_entry.id   AF-A0A7V4XEK6-F1
#
_cell.length_a   1.000
_cell.length_b   1.000
_cell.length_c   1.000
_cell.angle_alpha   90.00
_cell.angle_beta   90.00
_cell.angle_gamma   90.00
#
_symmetry.space_group_name_H-M   'P 1'
#
loop_
_entity.id
_entity.type
_entity.pdbx_description
1 polymer ?
#
loop_
_entity_poly.entity_id
_entity_poly.type
_entity_poly.pdbx_seq_one_letter_code
_entity_poly.pdbx_strand_id
1 'polypeptide(L)'
;MVFAFVLIAGVVLILVVAAVLFTWLGMPSVLSCLVPTAPWLVMMGTLLLSIVECLLFFGSKEDRRSAKRDLIYLVPTFAASAVLWWLLQKFFW
;
A
#
# COMPACT_ATOMS: atom_id res chain seq x y z
N MET A 1 8.54 -10.43 1.98
CA MET A 1 7.71 -10.22 3.20
C MET A 1 8.03 -8.94 3.97
N VAL A 2 9.28 -8.69 4.37
CA VAL A 2 9.66 -7.48 5.15
C VAL A 2 9.26 -6.18 4.45
N PHE A 3 9.48 -6.07 3.14
CA PHE A 3 9.15 -4.87 2.37
C PHE A 3 7.65 -4.54 2.35
N ALA A 4 6.77 -5.54 2.19
CA ALA A 4 5.32 -5.33 2.23
C ALA A 4 4.85 -4.88 3.62
N PHE A 5 5.42 -5.45 4.69
CA PHE A 5 5.14 -5.01 6.05
C PHE A 5 5.59 -3.57 6.29
N VAL A 6 6.81 -3.21 5.86
CA VAL A 6 7.34 -1.85 5.96
C VAL A 6 6.47 -0.86 5.20
N LEU A 7 5.99 -1.22 4.00
CA LEU A 7 5.08 -0.40 3.20
C LEU A 7 3.77 -0.12 3.97
N ILE A 8 3.11 -1.16 4.47
CA ILE A 8 1.83 -1.04 5.18
C ILE A 8 2.02 -0.24 6.48
N ALA A 9 3.02 -0.59 7.29
CA ALA A 9 3.30 0.09 8.55
C ALA A 9 3.66 1.57 8.33
N GLY A 10 4.46 1.87 7.30
CA GLY A 10 4.83 3.23 6.92
C GLY A 10 3.62 4.06 6.51
N VAL A 11 2.74 3.51 5.66
CA VAL A 11 1.51 4.20 5.24
C VAL A 11 0.59 4.47 6.44
N VAL A 12 0.38 3.49 7.32
CA VAL A 12 -0.43 3.67 8.54
C VAL A 12 0.16 4.75 9.45
N LEU A 13 1.47 4.72 9.69
CA LEU A 13 2.14 5.73 10.52
C LEU A 13 1.93 7.15 9.96
N ILE A 14 2.16 7.33 8.65
CA ILE A 14 2.02 8.64 7.99
C ILE A 14 0.58 9.14 8.13
N LEU A 15 -0.42 8.27 7.95
CA LEU A 15 -1.83 8.66 8.08
C LEU A 15 -2.21 9.05 9.51
N VAL A 16 -1.71 8.33 10.51
CA VAL A 16 -1.96 8.67 11.92
C VAL A 16 -1.34 10.02 12.26
N VAL A 17 -0.09 10.25 11.85
CA VAL A 17 0.60 11.54 12.07
C VAL A 17 -0.12 12.67 11.35
N ALA A 18 -0.48 12.48 10.09
CA ALA A 18 -1.24 13.46 9.32
C ALA A 18 -2.61 13.74 9.96
N ALA A 19 -3.30 12.71 10.43
CA ALA A 19 -4.60 12.87 11.07
C ALA A 19 -4.53 13.71 12.35
N VAL A 20 -3.53 13.46 13.20
CA VAL A 20 -3.29 14.26 14.41
C VAL A 20 -2.98 15.71 14.06
N LEU A 21 -2.10 15.94 13.07
CA LEU A 21 -1.75 17.29 12.61
C LEU A 21 -2.95 18.07 12.06
N PHE A 22 -3.75 17.46 11.17
CA PHE A 22 -4.92 18.13 10.59
C PHE A 22 -6.02 18.41 11.61
N THR A 23 -6.18 17.53 12.60
CA THR A 23 -7.12 17.77 13.71
C THR A 23 -6.66 18.95 14.56
N TRP A 24 -5.36 19.06 14.83
CA TRP A 24 -4.79 20.17 15.60
C TRP A 24 -4.87 21.52 14.86
N LEU A 25 -4.76 21.51 13.53
CA LEU A 25 -4.91 22.69 12.67
C LEU A 25 -6.37 23.10 12.43
N GLY A 26 -7.35 22.36 12.98
CA GLY A 26 -8.77 22.68 12.84
C GLY A 26 -9.34 22.41 11.45
N MET A 27 -8.72 21.53 10.65
CA MET A 27 -9.17 21.15 9.30
C MET A 27 -9.60 19.67 9.21
N PRO A 28 -10.57 19.20 10.02
CA PRO A 28 -10.96 17.79 10.03
C PRO A 28 -11.63 17.34 8.72
N SER A 29 -12.18 18.26 7.94
CA SER A 29 -12.80 17.96 6.63
C SER A 29 -11.81 17.37 5.62
N VAL A 30 -10.50 17.64 5.77
CA VAL A 30 -9.46 17.09 4.89
C VAL A 30 -9.21 15.59 5.16
N LEU A 31 -9.56 15.09 6.35
CA LEU A 31 -9.42 13.67 6.70
C LEU A 31 -10.23 12.77 5.76
N SER A 32 -11.41 13.21 5.35
CA SER A 32 -12.28 12.50 4.41
C SER A 32 -11.63 12.26 3.04
N CYS A 33 -10.72 13.15 2.62
CA CYS A 33 -9.92 12.97 1.41
C CYS A 33 -8.64 12.15 1.66
N LEU A 34 -8.10 12.18 2.88
CA LEU A 34 -6.87 11.48 3.23
C LEU A 34 -7.09 9.97 3.42
N VAL A 35 -8.23 9.57 3.99
CA VAL A 35 -8.52 8.15 4.26
C VAL A 35 -8.56 7.29 2.97
N PRO A 36 -9.21 7.71 1.87
CA PRO A 36 -9.18 6.96 0.61
C PRO A 36 -7.79 6.90 -0.05
N THR A 37 -6.91 7.88 0.20
CA THR A 37 -5.55 7.87 -0.38
C THR A 37 -4.65 6.78 0.19
N ALA A 38 -4.98 6.26 1.37
CA ALA A 38 -4.21 5.22 2.05
C ALA A 38 -4.11 3.90 1.24
N PRO A 39 -5.22 3.21 0.90
CA PRO A 39 -5.13 2.00 0.11
C PRO A 39 -4.61 2.26 -1.31
N TRP A 40 -4.81 3.45 -1.86
CA TRP A 40 -4.24 3.82 -3.15
C TRP A 40 -2.70 3.85 -3.12
N LEU A 41 -2.12 4.46 -2.08
CA LEU A 41 -0.66 4.46 -1.86
C LEU A 41 -0.11 3.05 -1.67
N VAL A 42 -0.81 2.19 -0.92
CA VAL A 42 -0.42 0.78 -0.75
C VAL A 42 -0.48 0.03 -2.08
N MET A 43 -1.51 0.25 -2.90
CA MET A 43 -1.61 -0.29 -4.25
C MET A 43 -0.42 0.13 -5.13
N MET A 44 -0.08 1.41 -5.15
CA MET A 44 1.04 1.92 -5.96
C MET A 44 2.37 1.33 -5.48
N GLY A 45 2.59 1.28 -4.16
CA GLY A 45 3.79 0.67 -3.57
C GLY A 45 3.91 -0.83 -3.87
N THR A 46 2.82 -1.58 -3.77
CA THR A 46 2.81 -3.02 -4.11
C THR A 46 3.00 -3.26 -5.60
N LEU A 47 2.52 -2.38 -6.47
CA LEU A 47 2.77 -2.44 -7.92
C LEU A 47 4.24 -2.23 -8.24
N LEU A 48 4.87 -1.22 -7.64
CA LEU A 48 6.32 -0.98 -7.75
C LEU A 48 7.13 -2.19 -7.28
N LEU A 49 6.81 -2.74 -6.12
CA LEU A 49 7.46 -3.96 -5.62
C LEU A 49 7.28 -5.14 -6.59
N SER A 50 6.08 -5.30 -7.17
CA SER A 50 5.82 -6.36 -8.15
C SER A 50 6.68 -6.22 -9.40
N ILE A 51 6.95 -4.98 -9.86
CA ILE A 51 7.86 -4.72 -10.97
C ILE A 51 9.30 -5.10 -10.59
N VAL A 52 9.75 -4.76 -9.38
CA VAL A 52 11.09 -5.14 -8.89
C VAL A 52 11.23 -6.67 -8.81
N GLU A 53 10.22 -7.36 -8.29
CA GLU A 53 10.21 -8.83 -8.26
C GLU A 53 10.20 -9.43 -9.68
N CYS A 54 9.48 -8.83 -10.63
CA CYS A 54 9.53 -9.21 -12.05
C CYS A 54 10.93 -9.04 -12.65
N LEU A 55 11.70 -8.04 -12.23
CA LEU A 55 13.10 -7.90 -12.68
C LEU A 55 14.00 -9.00 -12.08
N LEU A 56 13.76 -9.39 -10.83
CA LEU A 56 14.48 -10.49 -10.16
C LEU A 56 14.26 -11.85 -10.84
N PHE A 57 13.19 -12.03 -11.63
CA PHE A 57 13.02 -13.23 -12.45
C PHE A 57 14.11 -13.43 -13.51
N PHE A 58 14.79 -12.37 -13.94
CA PHE A 58 15.91 -12.47 -14.88
C PHE A 58 17.22 -12.85 -14.19
N GLY A 59 17.28 -12.83 -12.86
CA GLY A 59 18.44 -13.16 -12.04
C GLY A 59 18.71 -14.67 -11.89
N SER A 60 19.42 -15.01 -10.82
CA SER A 60 19.84 -16.38 -10.50
C SER A 60 18.65 -17.30 -10.18
N LYS A 61 18.87 -18.62 -10.13
CA LYS A 61 17.81 -19.58 -9.76
C LYS A 61 17.26 -19.33 -8.35
N GLU A 62 18.10 -18.85 -7.42
CA GLU A 62 17.69 -18.51 -6.06
C GLU A 62 16.82 -17.26 -6.04
N ASP A 63 17.20 -16.22 -6.79
CA ASP A 63 16.43 -14.97 -6.92
C ASP A 63 15.02 -15.25 -7.48
N ARG A 64 14.93 -16.08 -8.52
CA ARG A 64 13.65 -16.50 -9.12
C ARG A 64 12.72 -17.19 -8.14
N ARG A 65 13.27 -18.01 -7.24
CA ARG A 65 12.48 -18.75 -6.24
C ARG A 65 11.97 -17.82 -5.15
N SER A 66 12.80 -16.85 -4.71
CA SER A 66 12.35 -15.83 -3.76
C SER A 66 11.30 -14.93 -4.39
N ALA A 67 11.54 -14.43 -5.61
CA ALA A 67 10.63 -13.54 -6.33
C ALA A 67 9.24 -14.16 -6.53
N LYS A 68 9.16 -15.44 -6.94
CA LYS A 68 7.88 -16.16 -7.02
C LYS A 68 7.11 -16.16 -5.72
N ARG A 69 7.80 -16.42 -4.60
CA ARG A 69 7.17 -16.47 -3.28
C ARG A 69 6.69 -15.07 -2.88
N ASP A 70 7.51 -14.04 -3.05
CA ASP A 70 7.14 -12.67 -2.68
C ASP A 70 6.01 -12.12 -3.57
N LEU A 71 5.98 -12.46 -4.87
CA LEU A 71 4.88 -12.11 -5.78
C LEU A 71 3.53 -12.70 -5.32
N ILE A 72 3.52 -13.96 -4.87
CA ILE A 72 2.31 -14.63 -4.36
C ILE A 72 1.73 -13.90 -3.14
N TYR A 73 2.57 -13.26 -2.32
CA TYR A 73 2.09 -12.45 -1.18
C TYR A 73 1.68 -11.03 -1.58
N LEU A 74 2.28 -10.46 -2.63
CA LEU A 74 1.95 -9.12 -3.12
C LEU A 74 0.57 -9.08 -3.79
N VAL A 75 0.19 -10.13 -4.53
CA VAL A 75 -1.12 -10.21 -5.21
C VAL A 75 -2.33 -10.06 -4.27
N PRO A 76 -2.47 -10.82 -3.16
CA PRO A 76 -3.60 -10.64 -2.24
C PRO A 76 -3.56 -9.29 -1.54
N THR A 77 -2.36 -8.74 -1.28
CA THR A 77 -2.22 -7.40 -0.70
C THR A 77 -2.76 -6.34 -1.66
N PHE A 78 -2.36 -6.41 -2.94
CA PHE A 78 -2.86 -5.52 -3.99
C PHE A 78 -4.38 -5.63 -4.16
N ALA A 79 -4.91 -6.85 -4.21
CA ALA A 79 -6.36 -7.08 -4.32
C ALA A 79 -7.13 -6.52 -3.12
N ALA A 80 -6.66 -6.76 -1.89
CA ALA A 80 -7.27 -6.24 -0.67
C ALA A 80 -7.24 -4.70 -0.66
N SER A 81 -6.12 -4.08 -1.03
CA SER A 81 -6.01 -2.63 -1.15
C SER A 81 -6.93 -2.06 -2.23
N ALA A 82 -7.07 -2.72 -3.38
CA ALA A 82 -7.99 -2.29 -4.43
C ALA A 82 -9.46 -2.34 -3.99
N VAL A 83 -9.86 -3.40 -3.30
CA VAL A 83 -11.22 -3.53 -2.75
C VAL A 83 -11.47 -2.47 -1.68
N LEU A 84 -10.51 -2.23 -0.78
CA LEU A 84 -10.60 -1.19 0.25
C LEU A 84 -10.73 0.20 -0.37
N TRP A 85 -9.92 0.50 -1.39
CA TRP A 85 -10.00 1.77 -2.11
C TRP A 85 -11.37 1.95 -2.78
N TRP A 86 -11.86 0.94 -3.47
CA TRP A 86 -13.17 0.98 -4.13
C TRP A 86 -14.32 1.19 -3.12
N LEU A 87 -14.29 0.49 -1.98
CA LEU A 87 -15.27 0.67 -0.91
C LEU A 87 -15.19 2.09 -0.34
N LEU A 88 -13.99 2.59 -0.03
CA LEU A 88 -13.82 3.94 0.51
C LEU A 88 -14.29 5.01 -0.45
N GLN A 89 -14.04 4.87 -1.76
CA GLN A 89 -14.59 5.79 -2.74
C GLN A 89 -16.12 5.81 -2.66
N LYS A 90 -16.78 4.65 -2.64
CA LYS A 90 -18.24 4.57 -2.57
C LYS A 90 -18.86 5.15 -1.29
N PHE A 91 -18.13 5.15 -0.17
CA PHE A 91 -18.65 5.66 1.12
C PHE A 91 -18.36 7.15 1.33
N PHE A 92 -17.25 7.66 0.79
CA PHE A 92 -16.84 9.05 1.00
C PHE A 92 -17.23 9.98 -0.16
N TRP A 93 -17.43 9.45 -1.38
CA TRP A 93 -17.73 10.18 -2.62
C TRP A 93 -18.96 9.58 -3.31
#